data_AF-A0A1C3NXE3-F1
#
_entry.id   AF-A0A1C3NXE3-F1
#
_cell.length_a   1.000
_cell.length_b   1.000
_cell.length_c   1.000
_cell.angle_alpha   90.00
_cell.angle_beta   90.00
_cell.angle_gamma   90.00
#
_symmetry.space_group_name_H-M   'P 1'
#
loop_
_entity.id
_entity.type
_entity.pdbx_description
1 polymer ?
#
loop_
_entity_poly.entity_id
_entity_poly.type
_entity_poly.pdbx_seq_one_letter_code
_entity_poly.pdbx_strand_id
1 'polypeptide(L)'
;MIRSIAPLAMQDVWVNAGFFVLRPAVFDVIGPGEDLVDAPFGRLAQADRLGGFRYSGFWRAMDTAKDRLILDELWCSGVRPWAIWEHPVHDELVPSQSRAPR
;
A
#
# COMPACT_ATOMS: atom_id res chain seq x y z
N MET A 1 24.38 2.64 -25.23
CA MET A 1 23.47 3.75 -25.61
C MET A 1 22.16 3.57 -24.84
N ILE A 2 21.72 4.57 -24.06
CA ILE A 2 20.45 4.52 -23.30
C ILE A 2 19.30 4.82 -24.26
N ARG A 3 18.22 4.03 -24.21
CA ARG A 3 17.07 4.13 -25.14
C ARG A 3 15.91 4.97 -24.60
N SER A 4 15.76 5.09 -23.28
CA SER A 4 14.70 5.90 -22.65
C SER A 4 14.97 6.11 -21.15
N ILE A 5 14.38 7.17 -20.60
CA ILE A 5 14.28 7.43 -19.16
C ILE A 5 12.81 7.79 -18.89
N ALA A 6 12.19 7.15 -17.92
CA ALA A 6 10.80 7.40 -17.53
C ALA A 6 10.64 7.34 -16.00
N PRO A 7 9.70 8.11 -15.41
CA PRO A 7 9.36 8.00 -14.01
C PRO A 7 8.87 6.59 -13.63
N LEU A 8 9.18 6.14 -12.41
CA LEU A 8 8.71 4.86 -11.88
C LEU A 8 7.18 4.76 -11.89
N ALA A 9 6.48 5.89 -11.72
CA ALA A 9 5.02 5.97 -11.76
C ALA A 9 4.40 5.54 -13.12
N MET A 10 5.21 5.43 -14.18
CA MET A 10 4.76 4.97 -15.50
C MET A 10 5.02 3.47 -15.73
N GLN A 11 5.54 2.75 -14.73
CA GLN A 11 5.82 1.32 -14.81
C GLN A 11 4.71 0.52 -14.13
N ASP A 12 4.44 -0.70 -14.62
CA ASP A 12 3.52 -1.66 -13.97
C ASP A 12 4.24 -2.36 -12.80
N VAL A 13 4.55 -1.59 -11.75
CA VAL A 13 5.20 -2.07 -10.54
C VAL A 13 4.29 -1.81 -9.34
N TRP A 14 4.05 -2.86 -8.56
CA TRP A 14 3.30 -2.78 -7.31
C TRP A 14 4.25 -2.68 -6.13
N VAL A 15 3.92 -1.82 -5.16
CA VAL A 15 4.69 -1.62 -3.94
C VAL A 15 3.86 -1.97 -2.71
N ASN A 16 4.53 -2.29 -1.61
CA ASN A 16 3.89 -2.41 -0.31
C ASN A 16 3.46 -1.02 0.18
N ALA A 17 2.16 -0.85 0.42
CA ALA A 17 1.53 0.42 0.79
C ALA A 17 1.43 0.65 2.32
N GLY A 18 1.88 -0.29 3.15
CA GLY A 18 1.90 -0.20 4.61
C GLY A 18 0.60 -0.57 5.34
N PHE A 19 -0.48 -0.88 4.63
CA PHE A 19 -1.76 -1.28 5.22
C PHE A 19 -1.88 -2.80 5.30
N PHE A 20 -1.83 -3.36 6.51
CA PHE A 20 -1.82 -4.79 6.74
C PHE A 20 -3.07 -5.27 7.48
N VAL A 21 -3.55 -6.46 7.09
CA VAL A 21 -4.54 -7.23 7.85
C VAL A 21 -3.87 -8.53 8.27
N LEU A 22 -3.58 -8.64 9.57
CA LEU A 22 -2.77 -9.72 10.12
C LEU A 22 -3.59 -10.52 11.13
N ARG A 23 -3.40 -11.83 11.14
CA ARG A 23 -3.88 -12.67 12.25
C ARG A 23 -2.91 -12.55 13.43
N PRO A 24 -3.36 -12.67 14.68
CA PRO A 24 -2.49 -12.60 15.86
C PRO A 24 -1.28 -13.57 15.80
N ALA A 25 -1.44 -14.72 15.14
CA ALA A 25 -0.35 -15.69 14.91
C ALA A 25 0.85 -15.14 14.11
N VAL A 26 0.82 -13.89 13.63
CA VAL A 26 2.00 -13.22 13.06
C VAL A 26 3.11 -13.03 14.10
N PHE A 27 2.76 -12.88 15.39
CA PHE A 27 3.74 -12.73 16.46
C PHE A 27 4.59 -13.99 16.69
N ASP A 28 4.09 -15.16 16.31
CA ASP A 28 4.86 -16.41 16.33
C ASP A 28 5.96 -16.45 15.26
N VAL A 29 5.84 -15.57 14.26
CA VAL A 29 6.78 -15.44 13.15
C VAL A 29 7.80 -14.33 13.45
N ILE A 30 7.42 -13.24 14.12
CA ILE A 30 8.34 -12.13 14.37
C ILE A 30 9.33 -12.50 15.49
N GLY A 31 10.61 -12.57 15.15
CA GLY A 31 11.70 -12.79 16.10
C GLY A 31 12.07 -11.55 16.90
N PRO A 32 12.84 -11.69 17.99
CA PRO A 32 13.26 -10.58 18.83
C PRO A 32 14.05 -9.52 18.02
N GLY A 33 13.55 -8.29 18.00
CA GLY A 33 14.23 -7.16 17.34
C GLY A 33 14.08 -7.10 15.83
N GLU A 34 13.26 -7.97 15.23
CA GLU A 34 13.05 -7.98 13.78
C GLU A 34 12.03 -6.93 13.33
N ASP A 35 12.27 -6.35 12.16
CA ASP A 35 11.26 -5.61 11.40
C ASP A 35 10.30 -6.60 10.73
N LEU A 36 9.00 -6.26 10.67
CA LEU A 36 7.95 -7.11 10.11
C LEU A 36 8.17 -7.45 8.63
N VAL A 37 8.62 -6.50 7.82
CA VAL A 37 8.65 -6.60 6.36
C VAL A 37 9.93 -7.27 5.87
N ASP A 38 11.02 -7.17 6.60
CA ASP A 38 12.32 -7.71 6.17
C ASP A 38 12.36 -9.25 6.25
N ALA A 39 12.49 -9.82 7.45
CA ALA A 39 12.61 -11.27 7.64
C ALA A 39 11.25 -12.01 7.79
N PRO A 40 10.27 -11.53 8.58
CA PRO A 40 9.02 -12.24 8.81
C PRO A 40 8.15 -12.38 7.56
N PHE A 41 8.04 -11.35 6.72
CA PHE A 41 7.31 -11.45 5.45
C PHE A 41 7.95 -12.44 4.49
N GLY A 42 9.29 -12.51 4.45
CA GLY A 42 9.99 -13.56 3.69
C GLY A 42 9.58 -14.96 4.16
N ARG A 43 9.53 -15.20 5.47
CA ARG A 43 9.08 -16.48 6.04
C ARG A 43 7.61 -16.79 5.76
N LEU A 44 6.73 -15.78 5.83
CA LEU A 44 5.32 -15.94 5.49
C LEU A 44 5.11 -16.24 3.99
N ALA A 45 5.86 -15.59 3.12
CA ALA A 45 5.81 -15.83 1.68
C ALA A 45 6.28 -17.25 1.33
N GLN A 46 7.38 -17.72 1.92
CA GLN A 46 7.86 -19.10 1.74
C GLN A 46 6.88 -20.15 2.25
N ALA A 47 6.01 -19.79 3.20
CA ALA A 47 4.99 -20.67 3.77
C ALA A 47 3.61 -20.53 3.10
N ASP A 48 3.48 -19.81 1.98
CA ASP A 48 2.20 -19.49 1.30
C ASP A 48 1.17 -18.82 2.22
N ARG A 49 1.65 -18.02 3.17
CA ARG A 49 0.86 -17.31 4.20
C ARG A 49 0.91 -15.79 4.05
N LEU A 50 1.46 -15.28 2.96
CA LEU A 50 1.47 -13.85 2.61
C LEU A 50 0.73 -13.64 1.29
N GLY A 51 -0.25 -12.74 1.30
CA GLY A 51 -0.99 -12.34 0.11
C GLY A 51 -0.95 -10.83 -0.10
N GLY A 52 -1.05 -10.40 -1.36
CA GLY A 52 -1.14 -8.99 -1.73
C GLY A 52 -2.57 -8.60 -2.10
N PHE A 53 -3.04 -7.44 -1.62
CA PHE A 53 -4.27 -6.81 -2.09
C PHE A 53 -3.91 -5.63 -3.00
N ARG A 54 -4.38 -5.66 -4.24
CA ARG A 54 -4.13 -4.57 -5.20
C ARG A 54 -5.12 -3.43 -4.95
N TYR A 55 -4.59 -2.26 -4.61
CA TYR A 55 -5.37 -1.03 -4.45
C TYR A 55 -5.00 -0.02 -5.54
N SER A 56 -5.97 0.32 -6.38
CA SER A 56 -5.81 1.25 -7.51
C SER A 56 -6.34 2.66 -7.21
N GLY A 57 -6.74 2.92 -5.96
CA GLY A 57 -7.18 4.24 -5.53
C GLY A 57 -6.00 5.15 -5.16
N PHE A 58 -6.31 6.31 -4.58
CA PHE A 58 -5.29 7.27 -4.17
C PHE A 58 -4.45 6.72 -3.01
N TRP A 59 -3.13 6.62 -3.21
CA TRP A 59 -2.15 6.33 -2.16
C TRP A 59 -0.90 7.17 -2.37
N ARG A 60 -0.37 7.76 -1.29
CA ARG A 60 0.90 8.49 -1.29
C ARG A 60 1.56 8.41 0.10
N ALA A 61 2.87 8.15 0.12
CA ALA A 61 3.70 8.31 1.30
C ALA A 61 4.13 9.77 1.47
N MET A 62 4.61 10.11 2.68
CA MET A 62 5.19 11.41 3.01
C MET A 62 6.56 11.19 3.63
N ASP A 63 7.55 10.89 2.79
CA ASP A 63 8.90 10.56 3.26
C ASP A 63 9.83 11.77 3.20
N THR A 64 9.53 12.73 2.32
CA THR A 64 10.35 13.92 2.09
C THR A 64 9.57 15.22 2.30
N ALA A 65 10.29 16.32 2.47
CA ALA A 65 9.69 17.66 2.52
C ALA A 65 8.88 17.99 1.24
N LYS A 66 9.32 17.46 0.09
CA LYS A 66 8.59 17.62 -1.18
C LYS A 66 7.24 16.91 -1.13
N ASP A 67 7.17 15.72 -0.55
CA ASP A 67 5.90 14.98 -0.43
C ASP A 67 4.92 15.72 0.46
N ARG A 68 5.41 16.30 1.57
CA ARG A 68 4.60 17.15 2.45
C ARG A 68 4.01 18.34 1.70
N LEU A 69 4.82 19.08 0.94
CA LEU A 69 4.33 20.21 0.16
C LEU A 69 3.19 19.80 -0.79
N ILE A 70 3.34 18.67 -1.47
CA ILE A 70 2.32 18.21 -2.40
C ILE A 70 1.03 17.76 -1.68
N LEU A 71 1.15 17.11 -0.52
CA LEU A 71 -0.03 16.75 0.29
C LEU A 71 -0.73 17.99 0.87
N ASP A 72 0.04 19.01 1.27
CA ASP A 72 -0.52 20.29 1.74
C ASP A 72 -1.22 21.04 0.59
N GLU A 73 -0.68 21.03 -0.64
CA GLU A 73 -1.34 21.60 -1.82
C GLU A 73 -2.68 20.91 -2.13
N LEU A 74 -2.69 19.57 -2.09
CA LEU A 74 -3.91 18.76 -2.25
C LEU A 74 -4.94 19.11 -1.16
N TRP A 75 -4.51 19.26 0.08
CA TRP A 75 -5.36 19.69 1.18
C TRP A 75 -5.95 21.11 0.98
N CYS A 76 -5.11 22.08 0.60
CA CYS A 76 -5.53 23.47 0.41
C CYS A 76 -6.43 23.66 -0.81
N SER A 77 -6.23 22.87 -1.87
CA SER A 77 -7.09 22.89 -3.07
C SER A 77 -8.47 22.26 -2.86
N GLY A 78 -8.67 21.54 -1.76
CA GLY A 78 -9.87 20.74 -1.51
C GLY A 78 -9.87 19.37 -2.21
N VAL A 79 -8.84 19.06 -3.02
CA VAL A 79 -8.66 17.74 -3.64
C VAL A 79 -7.91 16.83 -2.68
N ARG A 80 -8.62 16.29 -1.68
CA ARG A 80 -8.07 15.43 -0.62
C ARG A 80 -8.73 14.03 -0.61
N PRO A 81 -8.36 13.12 -1.53
CA PRO A 81 -9.02 11.83 -1.69
C PRO A 81 -8.96 10.92 -0.46
N TRP A 82 -8.01 11.15 0.45
CA TRP A 82 -7.89 10.40 1.70
C TRP A 82 -8.86 10.88 2.79
N ALA A 83 -9.45 12.07 2.65
CA ALA A 83 -10.40 12.64 3.61
C ALA A 83 -11.82 12.11 3.39
N ILE A 84 -11.97 10.78 3.40
CA ILE A 84 -13.23 10.08 3.07
C ILE A 84 -14.39 10.44 4.01
N TRP A 85 -14.11 11.03 5.18
CA TRP A 85 -15.13 11.49 6.11
C TRP A 85 -15.85 12.78 5.64
N GLU A 86 -15.27 13.54 4.71
CA GLU A 86 -15.91 14.73 4.11
C GLU A 86 -16.97 14.35 3.07
N HIS A 87 -16.86 13.14 2.52
CA HIS A 87 -17.76 12.57 1.53
C HIS A 87 -18.11 11.14 1.95
N PRO A 88 -19.02 10.95 2.93
CA PRO A 88 -19.37 9.64 3.43
C PRO A 88 -19.75 8.72 2.26
N VAL A 89 -18.91 7.70 2.06
CA VAL A 89 -19.11 6.67 1.05
C VAL A 89 -20.34 5.87 1.49
N HIS A 90 -21.43 5.95 0.73
CA HIS A 90 -22.50 4.95 0.84
C HIS A 90 -21.91 3.59 0.46
N ASP A 91 -22.23 2.55 1.24
CA ASP A 91 -21.69 1.17 1.33
C ASP A 91 -21.47 0.34 0.03
N GLU A 92 -21.49 0.93 -1.17
CA GLU A 92 -21.49 0.23 -2.45
C GLU A 92 -20.07 -0.11 -3.00
N LEU A 93 -18.98 0.23 -2.31
CA LEU A 93 -17.61 0.08 -2.82
C LEU A 93 -16.82 -1.08 -2.19
N VAL A 94 -17.45 -2.23 -1.95
CA VAL A 94 -16.68 -3.49 -1.89
C VAL A 94 -16.82 -4.18 -3.24
N PRO A 95 -15.90 -3.96 -4.20
CA PRO A 95 -15.85 -4.80 -5.40
C PRO A 95 -15.73 -6.26 -4.96
N SER A 96 -16.68 -7.10 -5.37
CA SER A 96 -16.55 -8.56 -5.33
C SER A 96 -15.45 -8.99 -6.30
N GLN A 97 -14.19 -8.77 -5.96
CA GLN A 97 -13.07 -9.20 -6.78
C GLN A 97 -12.76 -10.66 -6.44
N SER A 98 -13.04 -11.50 -7.42
CA SER A 98 -12.65 -12.91 -7.62
C SER A 98 -11.43 -13.37 -6.81
N ARG A 99 -11.57 -14.57 -6.21
CA ARG A 99 -10.46 -15.41 -5.70
C ARG A 99 -9.24 -15.29 -6.61
N ALA A 100 -8.09 -14.97 -6.01
CA ALA A 100 -6.79 -15.20 -6.64
C ALA A 100 -6.69 -16.69 -7.04
N PRO A 101 -6.10 -17.02 -8.21
CA PRO A 101 -5.82 -18.41 -8.54
C PRO A 101 -4.82 -18.98 -7.51
N ARG A 102 -5.06 -20.25 -7.16
CA ARG A 102 -4.27 -21.02 -6.20
C ARG A 102 -2.81 -21.14 -6.61
#